data_AF-A0A496R3V6-F1
#
_entry.id   AF-A0A496R3V6-F1
#
_cell.length_a   1.000
_cell.length_b   1.000
_cell.length_c   1.000
_cell.angle_alpha   90.00
_cell.angle_beta   90.00
_cell.angle_gamma   90.00
#
_symmetry.space_group_name_H-M   'P 1'
#
loop_
_entity.id
_entity.type
_entity.pdbx_description
1 polymer ?
#
loop_
_entity_poly.entity_id
_entity_poly.type
_entity_poly.pdbx_seq_one_letter_code
_entity_poly.pdbx_strand_id
1 'polypeptide(L)'
;MAKAGGWQLETGYLYKGDAKVGTDLLGSRPYFSFHGFAGVDIYGGVSLAAGLDGNAGVNRDSWDEVSKTVNFSFGAFHQLQTGYDSTLTLRLEALLMPWQNWSARGYQEMIDGDAGYYGIMIYPEVSWMLRSTWFTRLQSVVSPVDASAQITTTFGWYVFQGFTLLGIVVVNAGDEQSLFAYDRSGAWPDEWKDYEFNGVNITIGARYSY
;
A
#
# COMPACT_ATOMS: atom_id res chain seq x y z
N MET A 1 -32.90 -0.02 7.66
CA MET A 1 -32.35 1.30 7.28
C MET A 1 -31.11 1.55 8.12
N ALA A 2 -29.91 1.50 7.53
CA ALA A 2 -28.70 1.89 8.22
C ALA A 2 -28.68 3.42 8.33
N LYS A 3 -28.62 3.94 9.56
CA LYS A 3 -28.53 5.38 9.81
C LYS A 3 -27.10 5.82 9.49
N ALA A 4 -26.92 6.88 8.71
CA ALA A 4 -25.59 7.48 8.54
C ALA A 4 -25.02 7.82 9.92
N GLY A 5 -23.82 7.33 10.22
CA GLY A 5 -23.10 7.64 11.45
C GLY A 5 -22.58 9.08 11.40
N GLY A 6 -22.21 9.63 12.56
CA GLY A 6 -21.56 10.94 12.60
C GLY A 6 -20.27 10.94 11.79
N TRP A 7 -19.97 12.06 11.13
CA TRP A 7 -18.69 12.28 10.47
C TRP A 7 -17.74 12.95 11.45
N GLN A 8 -16.51 12.43 11.54
CA GLN A 8 -15.44 13.03 12.29
C GLN A 8 -14.40 13.58 11.32
N LEU A 9 -13.93 14.79 11.60
CA LEU A 9 -12.88 15.46 10.86
C LEU A 9 -11.70 15.67 11.79
N GLU A 10 -10.50 15.43 11.28
CA GLU A 10 -9.26 15.66 11.98
C GLU A 10 -8.32 16.47 11.08
N THR A 11 -7.60 17.40 11.67
CA THR A 11 -6.51 18.09 11.00
C THR A 11 -5.34 18.14 11.97
N GLY A 12 -4.14 18.06 11.43
CA GLY A 12 -2.94 18.16 12.22
C GLY A 12 -1.77 18.63 11.39
N TYR A 13 -0.67 18.83 12.08
CA TYR A 13 0.53 19.38 11.51
C TYR A 13 1.73 18.75 12.19
N LEU A 14 2.62 18.18 11.39
CA LEU A 14 3.90 17.66 11.85
C LEU A 14 5.02 18.52 11.27
N TYR A 15 5.93 18.97 12.12
CA TYR A 15 7.16 19.65 11.71
C TYR A 15 8.38 18.82 12.09
N LYS A 16 9.28 18.62 11.13
CA LYS A 16 10.59 18.00 11.38
C LYS A 16 11.69 19.05 11.14
N GLY A 17 12.26 19.56 12.23
CA GLY A 17 13.30 20.59 12.19
C GLY A 17 14.73 20.06 12.13
N ASP A 18 14.96 18.83 12.59
CA ASP A 18 16.30 18.26 12.70
C ASP A 18 16.46 17.01 11.82
N ALA A 19 17.57 16.98 11.08
CA ALA A 19 18.01 15.81 10.34
C ALA A 19 18.86 14.91 11.25
N LYS A 20 18.40 13.69 11.49
CA LYS A 20 19.16 12.64 12.21
C LYS A 20 19.91 11.73 11.24
N VAL A 21 19.46 11.65 10.00
CA VAL A 21 20.06 10.87 8.90
C VAL A 21 20.06 11.74 7.64
N GLY A 22 21.02 11.57 6.74
CA GLY A 22 21.11 12.38 5.51
C GLY A 22 19.85 12.35 4.63
N THR A 23 19.06 11.27 4.69
CA THR A 23 17.79 11.13 3.95
C THR A 23 16.59 11.74 4.65
N ASP A 24 16.79 12.47 5.74
CA ASP A 24 15.69 13.05 6.49
C ASP A 24 15.08 14.25 5.76
N LEU A 25 13.85 14.06 5.33
CA LEU A 25 12.99 15.11 4.82
C LEU A 25 12.59 16.06 5.97
N LEU A 26 13.07 17.30 5.93
CA LEU A 26 12.73 18.34 6.89
C LEU A 26 11.49 19.13 6.44
N GLY A 27 10.92 19.86 7.39
CA GLY A 27 9.83 20.79 7.13
C GLY A 27 8.45 20.32 7.56
N SER A 28 7.47 20.91 6.90
CA SER A 28 6.07 21.02 7.26
C SER A 28 5.23 19.93 6.59
N ARG A 29 4.47 19.19 7.40
CA ARG A 29 3.55 18.15 6.94
C ARG A 29 2.16 18.36 7.54
N PRO A 30 1.37 19.30 7.01
CA PRO A 30 -0.03 19.39 7.38
C PRO A 30 -0.80 18.20 6.81
N TYR A 31 -1.81 17.76 7.54
CA TYR A 31 -2.76 16.76 7.06
C TYR A 31 -4.18 17.13 7.45
N PHE A 32 -5.10 16.58 6.69
CA PHE A 32 -6.52 16.60 6.95
C PHE A 32 -7.06 15.20 6.69
N SER A 33 -7.87 14.67 7.59
CA SER A 33 -8.52 13.37 7.43
C SER A 33 -9.96 13.43 7.89
N PHE A 34 -10.73 12.47 7.39
CA PHE A 34 -12.12 12.28 7.76
C PHE A 34 -12.41 10.80 7.92
N HIS A 35 -13.38 10.49 8.77
CA HIS A 35 -14.01 9.19 8.78
C HIS A 35 -15.50 9.32 9.08
N GLY A 36 -16.28 8.36 8.62
CA GLY A 36 -17.72 8.31 8.85
C GLY A 36 -18.31 7.00 8.37
N PHE A 37 -19.61 6.83 8.59
CA PHE A 37 -20.33 5.63 8.22
C PHE A 37 -21.49 5.95 7.28
N ALA A 38 -21.49 5.33 6.10
CA ALA A 38 -22.53 5.45 5.09
C ALA A 38 -22.85 4.06 4.50
N GLY A 39 -23.36 3.15 5.35
CA GLY A 39 -23.62 1.74 5.01
C GLY A 39 -22.37 0.87 5.04
N VAL A 40 -21.23 1.45 4.68
CA VAL A 40 -19.87 0.98 4.96
C VAL A 40 -19.12 2.07 5.73
N ASP A 41 -18.06 1.71 6.43
CA ASP A 41 -17.14 2.68 7.01
C ASP A 41 -16.32 3.31 5.89
N ILE A 42 -16.31 4.63 5.83
CA ILE A 42 -15.59 5.41 4.82
C ILE A 42 -14.60 6.32 5.54
N TYR A 43 -13.37 6.34 5.06
CA TYR A 43 -12.32 7.20 5.58
C TYR A 43 -11.44 7.72 4.45
N GLY A 44 -10.73 8.79 4.72
CA GLY A 44 -9.77 9.33 3.78
C GLY A 44 -9.05 10.51 4.35
N GLY A 45 -8.10 11.03 3.58
CA GLY A 45 -7.35 12.20 3.96
C GLY A 45 -6.48 12.71 2.83
N VAL A 46 -5.90 13.86 3.10
CA VAL A 46 -4.89 14.49 2.26
C VAL A 46 -3.72 14.89 3.15
N SER A 47 -2.52 14.65 2.66
CA SER A 47 -1.29 15.15 3.26
C SER A 47 -0.40 15.75 2.19
N LEU A 48 0.45 16.67 2.60
CA LEU A 48 1.48 17.28 1.76
C LEU A 48 2.76 17.42 2.59
N ALA A 49 3.90 17.45 1.92
CA ALA A 49 5.19 17.69 2.56
C ALA A 49 5.90 18.87 1.90
N ALA A 50 5.94 20.00 2.59
CA ALA A 50 6.63 21.20 2.16
C ALA A 50 7.89 21.44 3.01
N GLY A 51 9.04 21.67 2.40
CA GLY A 51 10.28 22.01 3.10
C GLY A 51 11.55 21.37 2.54
N LEU A 52 12.66 21.63 3.23
CA LEU A 52 14.02 21.26 2.84
C LEU A 52 14.23 19.75 2.86
N ASP A 53 14.64 19.16 1.73
CA ASP A 53 15.17 17.79 1.72
C ASP A 53 16.58 17.81 2.31
N GLY A 54 16.79 17.07 3.41
CA GLY A 54 18.08 17.04 4.13
C GLY A 54 19.22 16.43 3.30
N ASN A 55 18.90 15.74 2.21
CA ASN A 55 19.88 15.26 1.25
C ASN A 55 19.84 16.15 0.00
N ALA A 56 21.00 16.75 -0.30
CA ALA A 56 21.33 17.44 -1.54
C ALA A 56 20.94 18.93 -1.71
N GLY A 57 20.61 19.67 -0.65
CA GLY A 57 20.35 21.12 -0.80
C GLY A 57 19.18 21.42 -1.76
N VAL A 58 18.31 20.44 -1.99
CA VAL A 58 17.09 20.55 -2.76
C VAL A 58 16.07 21.21 -1.83
N ASN A 59 15.94 22.53 -1.97
CA ASN A 59 14.89 23.24 -1.29
C ASN A 59 13.60 23.06 -2.08
N ARG A 60 12.57 22.44 -1.48
CA ARG A 60 11.22 22.39 -2.08
C ARG A 60 10.52 23.73 -1.94
N ASP A 61 11.11 24.74 -2.56
CA ASP A 61 10.60 26.10 -2.61
C ASP A 61 9.63 26.30 -3.78
N SER A 62 9.69 25.41 -4.78
CA SER A 62 8.81 25.49 -5.94
C SER A 62 7.51 24.73 -5.69
N TRP A 63 6.42 25.29 -6.22
CA TRP A 63 5.12 24.59 -6.22
C TRP A 63 5.20 23.24 -6.95
N ASP A 64 6.04 23.12 -7.99
CA ASP A 64 6.24 21.86 -8.72
C ASP A 64 6.71 20.74 -7.78
N GLU A 65 7.70 21.02 -6.94
CA GLU A 65 8.25 20.04 -6.00
C GLU A 65 7.28 19.73 -4.84
N VAL A 66 6.61 20.74 -4.29
CA VAL A 66 5.63 20.52 -3.21
C VAL A 66 4.43 19.73 -3.73
N SER A 67 3.95 20.03 -4.93
CA SER A 67 2.77 19.37 -5.51
C SER A 67 2.97 17.87 -5.70
N LYS A 68 4.19 17.43 -6.06
CA LYS A 68 4.59 16.01 -6.15
C LYS A 68 4.49 15.26 -4.81
N THR A 69 4.41 15.95 -3.67
CA THR A 69 4.29 15.32 -2.34
C THR A 69 2.85 15.18 -1.86
N VAL A 70 1.89 15.72 -2.61
CA VAL A 70 0.48 15.70 -2.21
C VAL A 70 -0.08 14.30 -2.43
N ASN A 71 -0.52 13.70 -1.33
CA ASN A 71 -1.06 12.35 -1.28
C ASN A 71 -2.48 12.39 -0.75
N PHE A 72 -3.42 11.87 -1.55
CA PHE A 72 -4.79 11.60 -1.12
C PHE A 72 -4.93 10.12 -0.80
N SER A 73 -5.41 9.81 0.39
CA SER A 73 -5.83 8.45 0.75
C SER A 73 -7.34 8.38 0.84
N PHE A 74 -7.91 7.28 0.37
CA PHE A 74 -9.33 6.99 0.50
C PHE A 74 -9.49 5.52 0.84
N GLY A 75 -10.46 5.20 1.67
CA GLY A 75 -10.72 3.84 2.13
C GLY A 75 -12.19 3.59 2.38
N ALA A 76 -12.63 2.39 2.03
CA ALA A 76 -13.92 1.83 2.40
C ALA A 76 -13.70 0.50 3.12
N PHE A 77 -14.41 0.30 4.22
CA PHE A 77 -14.32 -0.88 5.05
C PHE A 77 -15.72 -1.40 5.38
N HIS A 78 -15.88 -2.71 5.30
CA HIS A 78 -17.12 -3.37 5.67
C HIS A 78 -16.85 -4.71 6.33
N GLN A 79 -17.54 -4.97 7.45
CA GLN A 79 -17.43 -6.23 8.17
C GLN A 79 -18.80 -6.90 8.25
N LEU A 80 -18.83 -8.16 7.85
CA LEU A 80 -20.01 -9.02 7.78
C LEU A 80 -19.79 -10.21 8.72
N GLN A 81 -20.76 -10.46 9.59
CA GLN A 81 -20.79 -11.73 10.31
C GLN A 81 -21.34 -12.81 9.37
N THR A 82 -20.60 -13.92 9.22
CA THR A 82 -20.98 -15.07 8.39
C THR A 82 -21.22 -16.27 9.31
N GLY A 83 -22.46 -16.75 9.38
CA GLY A 83 -22.82 -17.82 10.33
C GLY A 83 -22.73 -17.37 11.80
N TYR A 84 -22.48 -18.31 12.72
CA TYR A 84 -22.49 -18.05 14.16
C TYR A 84 -21.16 -17.51 14.70
N ASP A 85 -20.04 -17.89 14.09
CA ASP A 85 -18.68 -17.73 14.66
C ASP A 85 -17.63 -17.30 13.62
N SER A 86 -18.07 -16.81 12.45
CA SER A 86 -17.18 -16.40 11.37
C SER A 86 -17.42 -14.94 10.95
N THR A 87 -16.37 -14.28 10.49
CA THR A 87 -16.39 -12.85 10.12
C THR A 87 -15.68 -12.66 8.80
N LEU A 88 -16.37 -12.08 7.82
CA LEU A 88 -15.83 -11.64 6.55
C LEU A 88 -15.62 -10.14 6.60
N THR A 89 -14.43 -9.69 6.25
CA THR A 89 -14.02 -8.29 6.25
C THR A 89 -13.58 -7.92 4.85
N LEU A 90 -14.10 -6.82 4.35
CA LEU A 90 -13.78 -6.24 3.05
C LEU A 90 -13.18 -4.88 3.29
N ARG A 91 -12.03 -4.62 2.68
CA ARG A 91 -11.38 -3.31 2.68
C ARG A 91 -10.97 -2.95 1.27
N LEU A 92 -11.19 -1.72 0.88
CA LEU A 92 -10.72 -1.17 -0.37
C LEU A 92 -10.10 0.18 -0.07
N GLU A 93 -8.80 0.30 -0.25
CA GLU A 93 -8.10 1.59 -0.14
C GLU A 93 -7.56 2.03 -1.49
N ALA A 94 -7.38 3.33 -1.66
CA ALA A 94 -6.71 3.93 -2.79
C ALA A 94 -5.77 5.04 -2.30
N LEU A 95 -4.60 5.09 -2.91
CA LEU A 95 -3.65 6.19 -2.78
C LEU A 95 -3.61 6.91 -4.13
N LEU A 96 -3.95 8.19 -4.13
CA LEU A 96 -3.95 9.05 -5.30
C LEU A 96 -2.90 10.14 -5.10
N MET A 97 -1.99 10.25 -6.06
CA MET A 97 -0.87 11.19 -6.07
C MET A 97 -0.89 11.94 -7.41
N PRO A 98 -1.72 12.99 -7.54
CA PRO A 98 -2.07 13.56 -8.85
C PRO A 98 -0.89 14.10 -9.67
N TRP A 99 0.18 14.52 -8.99
CA TRP A 99 1.38 15.10 -9.61
C TRP A 99 2.51 14.10 -9.85
N GLN A 100 2.22 12.81 -9.67
CA GLN A 100 3.14 11.72 -9.97
C GLN A 100 2.93 11.17 -11.39
N ASN A 101 3.54 10.02 -11.73
CA ASN A 101 3.53 9.47 -13.07
C ASN A 101 2.18 8.82 -13.44
N TRP A 102 1.57 9.22 -14.56
CA TRP A 102 0.29 8.66 -15.08
C TRP A 102 0.45 7.83 -16.35
N SER A 103 1.68 7.72 -16.86
CA SER A 103 2.03 6.87 -17.98
C SER A 103 2.89 5.72 -17.46
N ALA A 104 2.61 4.50 -17.95
CA ALA A 104 3.47 3.36 -17.70
C ALA A 104 4.91 3.68 -18.12
N ARG A 105 5.86 3.32 -17.28
CA ARG A 105 7.29 3.50 -17.49
C ARG A 105 7.93 2.13 -17.74
N GLY A 106 8.98 2.08 -18.56
CA GLY A 106 9.78 0.87 -18.69
C GLY A 106 10.54 0.57 -17.40
N TYR A 107 10.92 -0.69 -17.20
CA TYR A 107 11.67 -1.11 -16.00
C TYR A 107 13.01 -0.38 -15.86
N GLN A 108 13.70 -0.09 -16.97
CA GLN A 108 14.94 0.68 -16.95
C GLN A 108 14.71 2.12 -16.44
N GLU A 109 13.64 2.78 -16.91
CA GLU A 109 13.23 4.09 -16.42
C GLU A 109 12.86 4.05 -14.92
N MET A 110 12.42 2.88 -14.43
CA MET A 110 12.19 2.65 -13.00
C MET A 110 13.46 2.61 -12.15
N ILE A 111 14.52 2.01 -12.67
CA ILE A 111 15.80 1.85 -11.96
C ILE A 111 16.63 3.14 -12.00
N ASP A 112 16.59 3.88 -13.11
CA ASP A 112 17.45 5.05 -13.35
C ASP A 112 17.10 6.29 -12.48
N GLY A 113 16.18 6.14 -11.53
CA GLY A 113 15.99 7.07 -10.41
C GLY A 113 15.03 8.23 -10.67
N ASP A 114 14.50 8.37 -11.89
CA ASP A 114 13.46 9.36 -12.23
C ASP A 114 12.03 8.78 -12.16
N ALA A 115 11.90 7.49 -11.81
CA ALA A 115 10.62 6.89 -11.53
C ALA A 115 10.11 7.29 -10.15
N GLY A 116 9.50 8.47 -10.12
CA GLY A 116 8.47 8.76 -9.15
C GLY A 116 7.41 7.65 -9.12
N TYR A 117 6.72 7.54 -7.99
CA TYR A 117 5.60 6.64 -7.81
C TYR A 117 4.54 6.81 -8.92
N TYR A 118 3.67 5.82 -9.13
CA TYR A 118 2.53 6.02 -10.03
C TYR A 118 1.44 6.86 -9.38
N GLY A 119 0.72 7.64 -10.20
CA GLY A 119 -0.29 8.59 -9.74
C GLY A 119 -1.48 7.98 -9.02
N ILE A 120 -1.68 6.66 -9.12
CA ILE A 120 -2.73 5.95 -8.40
C ILE A 120 -2.28 4.53 -8.06
N MET A 121 -2.60 4.10 -6.84
CA MET A 121 -2.48 2.72 -6.36
C MET A 121 -3.76 2.32 -5.65
N ILE A 122 -4.19 1.06 -5.81
CA ILE A 122 -5.41 0.53 -5.18
C ILE A 122 -5.03 -0.69 -4.34
N TYR A 123 -5.59 -0.78 -3.14
CA TYR A 123 -5.29 -1.81 -2.16
C TYR A 123 -6.58 -2.54 -1.76
N PRO A 124 -7.08 -3.46 -2.59
CA PRO A 124 -8.21 -4.29 -2.20
C PRO A 124 -7.76 -5.39 -1.23
N GLU A 125 -8.60 -5.66 -0.25
CA GLU A 125 -8.37 -6.70 0.74
C GLU A 125 -9.69 -7.38 1.13
N VAL A 126 -9.63 -8.70 1.23
CA VAL A 126 -10.67 -9.55 1.77
C VAL A 126 -10.04 -10.43 2.84
N SER A 127 -10.58 -10.41 4.05
CA SER A 127 -10.17 -11.35 5.09
C SER A 127 -11.38 -12.10 5.64
N TRP A 128 -11.20 -13.37 5.90
CA TRP A 128 -12.22 -14.25 6.42
C TRP A 128 -11.67 -15.00 7.62
N MET A 129 -12.27 -14.74 8.79
CA MET A 129 -12.03 -15.50 10.00
C MET A 129 -13.12 -16.55 10.14
N LEU A 130 -12.73 -17.83 10.12
CA LEU A 130 -13.60 -18.99 10.20
C LEU A 130 -13.52 -19.60 11.60
N ARG A 131 -14.65 -19.65 12.30
CA ARG A 131 -14.79 -20.30 13.61
C ARG A 131 -13.76 -19.87 14.65
N SER A 132 -13.29 -18.62 14.55
CA SER A 132 -12.20 -18.07 15.37
C SER A 132 -10.89 -18.89 15.40
N THR A 133 -10.72 -19.84 14.48
CA THR A 133 -9.57 -20.78 14.46
C THR A 133 -8.78 -20.67 13.17
N TRP A 134 -9.46 -20.52 12.04
CA TRP A 134 -8.82 -20.35 10.75
C TRP A 134 -8.99 -18.91 10.31
N PHE A 135 -7.97 -18.36 9.66
CA PHE A 135 -8.12 -17.10 8.95
C PHE A 135 -7.46 -17.19 7.58
N THR A 136 -8.10 -16.54 6.62
CA THR A 136 -7.55 -16.33 5.29
C THR A 136 -7.63 -14.84 4.99
N ARG A 137 -6.56 -14.25 4.49
CA ARG A 137 -6.50 -12.86 4.06
C ARG A 137 -5.94 -12.80 2.65
N LEU A 138 -6.71 -12.31 1.72
CA LEU A 138 -6.30 -11.99 0.36
C LEU A 138 -6.19 -10.47 0.28
N GLN A 139 -4.99 -9.95 0.08
CA GLN A 139 -4.75 -8.53 -0.15
C GLN A 139 -4.02 -8.34 -1.47
N SER A 140 -4.23 -7.22 -2.14
CA SER A 140 -3.47 -6.89 -3.34
C SER A 140 -2.99 -5.45 -3.30
N VAL A 141 -1.88 -5.19 -3.98
CA VAL A 141 -1.44 -3.85 -4.36
C VAL A 141 -1.57 -3.79 -5.87
N VAL A 142 -2.51 -3.00 -6.37
CA VAL A 142 -2.81 -2.85 -7.80
C VAL A 142 -2.30 -1.49 -8.25
N SER A 143 -1.57 -1.48 -9.36
CA SER A 143 -1.15 -0.31 -10.11
C SER A 143 -1.98 -0.21 -11.39
N PRO A 144 -3.01 0.65 -11.44
CA PRO A 144 -3.80 0.84 -12.65
C PRO A 144 -3.02 1.42 -13.82
N VAL A 145 -1.93 2.17 -13.56
CA VAL A 145 -1.18 2.91 -14.59
C VAL A 145 -0.48 1.97 -15.57
N ASP A 146 0.04 0.85 -15.09
CA ASP A 146 0.71 -0.19 -15.90
C ASP A 146 -0.03 -1.53 -15.87
N ALA A 147 -1.29 -1.53 -15.39
CA ALA A 147 -2.15 -2.71 -15.31
C ALA A 147 -1.50 -3.91 -14.58
N SER A 148 -0.69 -3.65 -13.56
CA SER A 148 -0.02 -4.70 -12.79
C SER A 148 -0.51 -4.78 -11.35
N ALA A 149 -0.35 -5.94 -10.72
CA ALA A 149 -0.76 -6.17 -9.34
C ALA A 149 0.15 -7.16 -8.62
N GLN A 150 0.40 -6.92 -7.34
CA GLN A 150 0.91 -7.94 -6.41
C GLN A 150 -0.24 -8.45 -5.57
N ILE A 151 -0.40 -9.77 -5.50
CA ILE A 151 -1.45 -10.45 -4.73
C ILE A 151 -0.76 -11.21 -3.61
N THR A 152 -1.16 -10.95 -2.37
CA THR A 152 -0.69 -11.68 -1.20
C THR A 152 -1.86 -12.42 -0.57
N THR A 153 -1.77 -13.75 -0.53
CA THR A 153 -2.70 -14.60 0.20
C THR A 153 -2.01 -15.11 1.46
N THR A 154 -2.60 -14.84 2.61
CA THR A 154 -2.18 -15.39 3.90
C THR A 154 -3.24 -16.35 4.40
N PHE A 155 -2.81 -17.55 4.77
CA PHE A 155 -3.62 -18.52 5.50
C PHE A 155 -3.01 -18.68 6.88
N GLY A 156 -3.85 -18.84 7.89
CA GLY A 156 -3.37 -19.17 9.21
C GLY A 156 -4.36 -19.96 10.03
N TRP A 157 -3.81 -20.68 11.00
CA TRP A 157 -4.55 -21.55 11.89
C TRP A 157 -4.05 -21.39 13.32
N TYR A 158 -4.96 -20.98 14.19
CA TYR A 158 -4.80 -21.02 15.64
C TYR A 158 -5.02 -22.45 16.13
N VAL A 159 -3.93 -23.20 16.31
CA VAL A 159 -3.99 -24.60 16.73
C VAL A 159 -4.40 -24.70 18.19
N PHE A 160 -3.81 -23.86 19.03
CA PHE A 160 -4.13 -23.67 20.43
C PHE A 160 -3.70 -22.27 20.87
N GLN A 161 -4.06 -21.88 22.09
CA GLN A 161 -3.75 -20.56 22.62
C GLN A 161 -2.25 -20.27 22.54
N GLY A 162 -1.89 -19.17 21.87
CA GLY A 162 -0.51 -18.75 21.71
C GLY A 162 0.25 -19.43 20.57
N PHE A 163 -0.27 -20.44 19.87
CA PHE A 163 0.40 -21.08 18.73
C PHE A 163 -0.38 -20.94 17.42
N THR A 164 0.25 -20.32 16.42
CA THR A 164 -0.33 -20.07 15.11
C THR A 164 0.55 -20.63 14.01
N LEU A 165 -0.03 -21.42 13.12
CA LEU A 165 0.60 -21.79 11.84
C LEU A 165 0.21 -20.76 10.78
N LEU A 166 1.16 -20.35 9.93
CA LEU A 166 0.96 -19.39 8.86
C LEU A 166 1.54 -19.91 7.55
N GLY A 167 0.81 -19.69 6.46
CA GLY A 167 1.29 -19.78 5.09
C GLY A 167 1.03 -18.47 4.38
N ILE A 168 2.01 -17.95 3.66
CA ILE A 168 1.92 -16.73 2.88
C ILE A 168 2.35 -17.07 1.46
N VAL A 169 1.52 -16.68 0.49
CA VAL A 169 1.80 -16.81 -0.94
C VAL A 169 1.71 -15.41 -1.54
N VAL A 170 2.78 -14.96 -2.16
CA VAL A 170 2.83 -13.70 -2.91
C VAL A 170 2.97 -14.05 -4.39
N VAL A 171 2.13 -13.44 -5.22
CA VAL A 171 2.14 -13.59 -6.69
C VAL A 171 2.07 -12.21 -7.30
N ASN A 172 3.02 -11.87 -8.16
CA ASN A 172 2.95 -10.70 -9.02
C ASN A 172 2.23 -11.05 -10.32
N ALA A 173 1.48 -10.11 -10.88
CA ALA A 173 0.76 -10.25 -12.13
C ALA A 173 0.95 -8.96 -12.94
N GLY A 174 1.69 -9.05 -14.04
CA GLY A 174 2.02 -7.91 -14.88
C GLY A 174 3.09 -8.29 -15.89
N ASP A 175 3.23 -7.44 -16.91
CA ASP A 175 4.23 -7.61 -17.96
C ASP A 175 5.65 -7.34 -17.43
N GLU A 176 6.67 -7.75 -18.17
CA GLU A 176 8.09 -7.66 -17.79
C GLU A 176 8.56 -6.24 -17.42
N GLN A 177 7.96 -5.23 -18.05
CA GLN A 177 8.26 -3.81 -17.82
C GLN A 177 7.46 -3.19 -16.68
N SER A 178 6.44 -3.89 -16.17
CA SER A 178 5.52 -3.36 -15.16
C SER A 178 6.14 -3.33 -13.77
N LEU A 179 5.55 -2.58 -12.84
CA LEU A 179 5.93 -2.50 -11.43
C LEU A 179 5.81 -3.86 -10.73
N PHE A 180 4.72 -4.59 -11.00
CA PHE A 180 4.51 -5.94 -10.48
C PHE A 180 4.58 -6.99 -11.61
N ALA A 181 5.75 -7.11 -12.23
CA ALA A 181 6.02 -8.13 -13.24
C ALA A 181 5.94 -9.56 -12.66
N TYR A 182 5.36 -10.50 -13.40
CA TYR A 182 5.42 -11.94 -13.08
C TYR A 182 6.79 -12.53 -13.42
N ASP A 183 7.34 -12.14 -14.57
CA ASP A 183 8.69 -12.50 -15.02
C ASP A 183 9.37 -11.23 -15.54
N ARG A 184 10.64 -11.01 -15.15
CA ARG A 184 11.47 -9.87 -15.58
C ARG A 184 12.64 -10.27 -16.46
N SER A 185 12.72 -11.53 -16.87
CA SER A 185 13.83 -12.08 -17.66
C SER A 185 14.17 -11.24 -18.91
N GLY A 186 13.17 -10.73 -19.62
CA GLY A 186 13.36 -9.89 -20.82
C GLY A 186 13.57 -8.40 -20.56
N ALA A 187 13.33 -7.92 -19.34
CA ALA A 187 13.47 -6.52 -18.96
C ALA A 187 14.80 -6.19 -18.28
N TRP A 188 15.55 -7.21 -17.82
CA TRP A 188 16.83 -7.01 -17.15
C TRP A 188 17.88 -6.36 -18.06
N PRO A 189 18.72 -5.45 -17.53
CA PRO A 189 19.97 -5.08 -18.18
C PRO A 189 20.80 -6.33 -18.51
N ASP A 190 21.61 -6.27 -19.58
CA ASP A 190 22.41 -7.41 -20.05
C ASP A 190 23.24 -8.09 -18.96
N GLU A 191 23.65 -7.32 -17.95
CA GLU A 191 24.43 -7.78 -16.80
C GLU A 191 23.67 -8.73 -15.85
N TRP A 192 22.33 -8.72 -15.88
CA TRP A 192 21.46 -9.45 -14.95
C TRP A 192 20.55 -10.50 -15.63
N LYS A 193 20.80 -10.80 -16.91
CA LYS A 193 20.01 -11.77 -17.70
C LYS A 193 20.01 -13.19 -17.15
N ASP A 194 21.04 -13.57 -16.38
CA ASP A 194 21.15 -14.90 -15.78
C ASP A 194 20.34 -15.04 -14.47
N TYR A 195 19.73 -13.97 -13.96
CA TYR A 195 18.88 -14.03 -12.77
C TYR A 195 17.45 -14.42 -13.14
N GLU A 196 17.04 -15.63 -12.76
CA GLU A 196 15.64 -16.03 -12.82
C GLU A 196 14.81 -15.22 -11.82
N PHE A 197 13.96 -14.33 -12.34
CA PHE A 197 12.95 -13.65 -11.54
C PHE A 197 11.66 -14.46 -11.58
N ASN A 198 11.26 -15.00 -10.44
CA ASN A 198 9.95 -15.61 -10.30
C ASN A 198 9.06 -14.69 -9.46
N GLY A 199 7.97 -14.21 -10.07
CA GLY A 199 6.95 -13.39 -9.41
C GLY A 199 6.17 -14.12 -8.31
N VAL A 200 6.50 -15.38 -8.01
CA VAL A 200 5.89 -16.18 -6.95
C VAL A 200 6.84 -16.38 -5.78
N ASN A 201 6.39 -16.03 -4.58
CA ASN A 201 7.07 -16.34 -3.32
C ASN A 201 6.12 -17.11 -2.38
N ILE A 202 6.62 -18.18 -1.77
CA ILE A 202 5.88 -18.97 -0.79
C ILE A 202 6.67 -19.00 0.51
N THR A 203 6.04 -18.59 1.60
CA THR A 203 6.60 -18.61 2.95
C THR A 203 5.70 -19.42 3.86
N ILE A 204 6.26 -20.33 4.64
CA ILE A 204 5.55 -21.09 5.68
C ILE A 204 6.24 -20.81 7.01
N GLY A 205 5.46 -20.57 8.06
CA GLY A 205 5.99 -20.23 9.37
C GLY A 205 5.07 -20.65 10.51
N ALA A 206 5.62 -20.62 11.71
CA ALA A 206 4.86 -20.77 12.94
C ALA A 206 5.21 -19.61 13.88
N ARG A 207 4.21 -19.13 14.62
CA ARG A 207 4.37 -18.11 15.64
C ARG A 207 3.90 -18.67 16.98
N TYR A 208 4.77 -18.55 17.98
CA TYR A 208 4.42 -18.79 19.38
C TYR A 208 4.41 -17.46 20.14
N SER A 209 3.42 -17.22 20.98
CA SER A 209 3.29 -16.03 21.82
C SER A 209 2.76 -16.44 23.19
N TYR A 210 3.46 -15.99 24.24
CA TYR A 210 3.18 -16.26 25.65
C TYR A 210 2.43 -15.11 26.31
#